data_AF-A0A0P9ID30-F1
#
_entry.id   AF-A0A0P9ID30-F1
#
_cell.length_a   1.000
_cell.length_b   1.000
_cell.length_c   1.000
_cell.angle_alpha   90.00
_cell.angle_beta   90.00
_cell.angle_gamma   90.00
#
_symmetry.space_group_name_H-M   'P 1'
#
loop_
_entity.id
_entity.type
_entity.pdbx_description
1 polymer ?
#
loop_
_entity_poly.entity_id
_entity_poly.type
_entity_poly.pdbx_seq_one_letter_code
_entity_poly.pdbx_strand_id
1 'polypeptide(L)' 'MMEDYLNFIANRRLSQIGLKEKCPETTNPFPWMSEIIALKKERNFFEHSGY' A
#
# COMPACT_ATOMS: atom_id res chain seq x y z
N MET A 1 14.16 -8.89 0.30
CA MET A 1 12.80 -9.18 0.85
C MET A 1 12.26 -7.97 1.63
N MET A 2 12.66 -7.72 2.89
CA MET A 2 12.15 -6.54 3.63
C MET A 2 12.73 -5.21 3.13
N GLU A 3 14.02 -5.20 2.75
CA GLU A 3 14.67 -4.01 2.17
C GLU A 3 14.00 -3.56 0.86
N ASP A 4 13.65 -4.51 -0.02
CA ASP A 4 12.89 -4.22 -1.24
C ASP A 4 11.51 -3.66 -0.92
N TYR A 5 10.83 -4.16 0.10
CA TYR A 5 9.54 -3.59 0.53
C TYR A 5 9.69 -2.15 1.04
N LEU A 6 10.74 -1.84 1.81
CA LEU A 6 11.03 -0.49 2.27
C LEU A 6 11.33 0.46 1.10
N ASN A 7 12.15 0.01 0.15
CA ASN A 7 12.46 0.76 -1.06
C ASN A 7 11.21 1.00 -1.92
N PHE A 8 10.32 0.00 -2.04
CA PHE A 8 9.04 0.12 -2.73
C PHE A 8 8.12 1.18 -2.09
N ILE A 9 8.00 1.17 -0.75
CA ILE A 9 7.21 2.20 -0.03
C ILE A 9 7.85 3.58 -0.19
N ALA A 10 9.18 3.68 -0.06
CA ALA A 10 9.89 4.94 -0.16
C ALA A 10 9.70 5.60 -1.54
N ASN A 11 9.84 4.85 -2.62
CA ASN A 11 9.58 5.34 -3.98
C ASN A 11 8.14 5.84 -4.14
N ARG A 12 7.16 5.10 -3.63
CA ARG A 12 5.75 5.53 -3.64
C ARG A 12 5.54 6.87 -2.92
N ARG A 13 6.18 7.06 -1.77
CA ARG A 13 6.11 8.32 -1.01
C ARG A 13 6.77 9.48 -1.75
N LEU A 14 7.92 9.24 -2.39
CA LEU A 14 8.61 10.25 -3.21
C LEU A 14 7.74 10.67 -4.40
N SER A 15 7.18 9.71 -5.13
CA SER A 15 6.28 9.95 -6.27
C SER A 15 5.04 10.77 -5.87
N GLN A 16 4.45 10.49 -4.69
CA GLN A 16 3.30 11.23 -4.15
C GLN A 16 3.56 12.72 -3.92
N ILE A 17 4.81 13.11 -3.65
CA ILE A 17 5.22 14.50 -3.45
C ILE A 17 5.96 15.09 -4.67
N GLY A 18 5.90 14.40 -5.82
CA GLY A 18 6.49 14.86 -7.08
C GLY A 18 8.01 14.72 -7.16
N LEU A 19 8.63 13.97 -6.25
CA LEU A 19 10.06 13.66 -6.28
C LEU A 19 10.32 12.40 -7.10
N LYS A 20 11.51 12.35 -7.73
CA LYS A 20 11.97 11.15 -8.45
C LYS A 20 12.20 10.00 -7.48
N GLU A 21 11.86 8.81 -7.94
CA GLU A 21 12.14 7.56 -7.25
C GLU A 21 13.66 7.38 -7.07
N LYS A 22 14.05 6.86 -5.90
CA LYS A 22 15.46 6.65 -5.56
C LYS A 22 15.94 5.26 -5.95
N CYS A 23 15.02 4.30 -6.05
CA CYS A 23 15.31 2.89 -6.33
C CYS A 23 14.42 2.36 -7.48
N PRO A 24 14.63 2.76 -8.74
CA PRO A 24 13.66 2.60 -9.84
C PRO A 24 13.29 1.15 -10.22
N GLU A 25 14.04 0.14 -9.77
CA GLU A 25 13.80 -1.27 -10.08
C GLU A 25 13.13 -2.05 -8.94
N THR A 26 12.76 -1.36 -7.86
CA THR A 26 12.18 -2.04 -6.69
C THR A 26 10.69 -2.30 -6.88
N THR A 27 10.33 -3.58 -6.90
CA THR A 27 8.95 -4.07 -6.99
C THR A 27 8.44 -4.53 -5.61
N ASN A 28 7.12 -4.56 -5.43
CA ASN A 28 6.51 -5.01 -4.18
C ASN A 28 6.74 -6.53 -4.00
N PRO A 29 7.53 -6.98 -3.00
CA PRO A 29 7.76 -8.40 -2.76
C PRO A 29 6.55 -9.11 -2.10
N PHE A 30 5.55 -8.36 -1.63
CA PHE A 30 4.35 -8.88 -0.98
C PHE A 30 3.06 -8.42 -1.70
N PRO A 31 2.75 -9.00 -2.87
CA PRO A 31 1.54 -8.62 -3.62
C PRO A 31 0.25 -8.86 -2.81
N TRP A 32 0.19 -9.95 -2.04
CA TRP A 32 -0.94 -10.30 -1.16
C TRP A 32 -1.25 -9.26 -0.07
N MET A 33 -0.28 -8.43 0.32
CA MET A 33 -0.48 -7.40 1.34
C MET A 33 -1.39 -6.27 0.84
N SER A 34 -1.37 -5.99 -0.46
CA SER A 34 -2.25 -4.98 -1.08
C SER A 34 -3.72 -5.40 -1.03
N GLU A 35 -3.99 -6.70 -1.12
CA GLU A 35 -5.33 -7.28 -1.05
C GLU A 35 -5.90 -7.21 0.37
N ILE A 36 -5.08 -7.53 1.39
CA ILE A 36 -5.50 -7.46 2.80
C ILE A 36 -5.77 -6.01 3.25
N ILE A 37 -5.00 -5.03 2.76
CA ILE A 37 -5.25 -3.62 3.04
C ILE A 37 -6.57 -3.16 2.39
N ALA A 38 -6.92 -3.69 1.21
CA ALA A 38 -8.17 -3.37 0.53
C ALA A 38 -9.40 -3.91 1.29
N LEU A 39 -9.29 -5.09 1.93
CA LEU A 39 -10.39 -5.71 2.68
C LEU A 39 -10.93 -4.85 3.84
N LYS A 40 -10.12 -3.96 4.44
CA LYS A 40 -10.58 -3.05 5.50
C LYS A 40 -11.49 -1.91 5.01
N LYS A 41 -11.69 -1.75 3.70
CA LYS A 41 -12.56 -0.71 3.12
C LYS A 41 -13.97 -1.19 2.77
N GLU A 42 -14.25 -2.49 2.87
CA GLU A 42 -15.64 -2.95 2.86
C GLU A 42 -16.30 -2.48 4.15
N ARG A 43 -17.35 -1.63 4.05
CA ARG A 43 -18.16 -1.20 5.18
C ARG A 43 -18.52 -2.43 6.01
N ASN A 44 -18.18 -2.42 7.29
CA ASN A 44 -18.56 -3.51 8.18
C ASN A 44 -20.08 -3.69 8.09
N PHE A 45 -20.54 -4.94 7.93
CA PHE A 45 -21.95 -5.30 7.77
C PHE A 45 -22.86 -4.65 8.84
N PHE A 46 -22.32 -4.41 10.04
CA PHE A 46 -22.99 -3.82 11.20
C PHE A 46 -23.14 -2.28 11.16
N GLU A 47 -22.49 -1.58 10.23
CA GLU A 47 -22.62 -0.11 10.11
C GLU A 47 -23.93 0.32 9.41
N HIS A 48 -24.79 -0.61 8.99
CA HIS A 48 -26.09 -0.33 8.36
C HIS A 48 -27.27 -0.23 9.34
N SER A 49 -27.08 -0.55 10.62
CA SER A 49 -28.17 -0.49 11.60
C SER A 49 -28.18 0.87 12.29
N GLY A 50 -28.59 1.89 11.54
CA GLY A 50 -29.12 3.13 12.10
C GLY A 50 -30.59 2.94 12.49
N TYR A 51 -30.81 2.21 13.60
CA TYR A 51 -31.98 2.26 14.47
C TYR A 51 -31.49 2.17 15.92
#